data_AF-A0A3D5E206-F1
#
_entry.id   AF-A0A3D5E206-F1
#
_cell.length_a   1.000
_cell.length_b   1.000
_cell.length_c   1.000
_cell.angle_alpha   90.00
_cell.angle_beta   90.00
_cell.angle_gamma   90.00
#
_symmetry.space_group_name_H-M   'P 1'
#
loop_
_entity.id
_entity.type
_entity.pdbx_description
1 polymer ?
#
loop_
_entity_poly.entity_id
_entity_poly.type
_entity_poly.pdbx_seq_one_letter_code
_entity_poly.pdbx_strand_id
1 'polypeptide(L)'
;MTGKIVKLKTIVEASEIAEYVYCKRAWWLNRSNITSVDLTRLNDFVEGNTIHSKKFRKTKVAIKMQYVGFFCVITSIGVLMFLVGFEFFFN
;
A
#
# COMPACT_ATOMS: atom_id res chain seq x y z
N MET A 1 -0.28 47.05 0.12
CA MET A 1 0.19 45.66 -0.12
C MET A 1 -0.47 44.76 0.90
N THR A 2 -1.62 44.17 0.58
CA THR A 2 -2.39 43.33 1.51
C THR A 2 -1.81 41.91 1.50
N GLY A 3 -1.06 41.58 2.54
CA GLY A 3 -0.53 40.23 2.75
C GLY A 3 -1.68 39.25 3.02
N LYS A 4 -2.02 38.40 2.05
CA LYS A 4 -2.89 37.25 2.28
C LYS A 4 -2.14 36.28 3.19
N ILE A 5 -2.69 35.99 4.37
CA ILE A 5 -2.21 34.92 5.24
C ILE A 5 -2.56 33.60 4.55
N VAL A 6 -1.56 32.95 3.97
CA VAL A 6 -1.70 31.65 3.31
C VAL A 6 -1.72 30.56 4.39
N LYS A 7 -2.83 29.83 4.51
CA LYS A 7 -2.97 28.71 5.44
C LYS A 7 -2.24 27.50 4.87
N LEU A 8 -1.07 27.18 5.42
CA LEU A 8 -0.30 26.01 5.02
C LEU A 8 -0.92 24.73 5.61
N LYS A 9 -1.10 23.69 4.79
CA LYS A 9 -1.49 22.34 5.24
C LYS A 9 -0.39 21.77 6.15
N THR A 10 -0.74 21.20 7.31
CA THR A 10 0.22 20.67 8.30
C THR A 10 0.71 19.25 7.96
N ILE A 11 -0.07 18.50 7.17
CA ILE A 11 0.24 17.13 6.77
C ILE A 11 0.91 17.16 5.39
N VAL A 12 2.09 16.54 5.29
CA VAL A 12 2.89 16.43 4.06
C VAL A 12 2.69 15.05 3.45
N GLU A 13 2.20 14.99 2.21
CA GLU A 13 2.07 13.75 1.45
C GLU A 13 3.37 13.37 0.73
N ALA A 14 3.55 12.09 0.41
CA ALA A 14 4.73 11.62 -0.34
C ALA A 14 4.86 12.30 -1.72
N SER A 15 3.73 12.64 -2.35
CA SER A 15 3.64 13.41 -3.59
C SER A 15 4.20 14.83 -3.44
N GLU A 16 3.99 15.48 -2.28
CA GLU A 16 4.52 16.81 -1.98
C GLU A 16 6.04 16.78 -1.78
N ILE A 17 6.58 15.69 -1.22
CA ILE A 17 8.03 15.51 -1.08
C ILE A 17 8.68 15.36 -2.47
N ALA A 18 8.11 14.52 -3.33
CA ALA A 18 8.58 14.35 -4.70
C ALA A 18 8.53 15.68 -5.48
N GLU A 19 7.45 16.45 -5.30
CA GLU A 19 7.30 17.78 -5.92
C GLU A 19 8.33 18.79 -5.39
N TYR A 20 8.60 18.80 -4.09
CA TYR A 20 9.62 19.67 -3.50
C TYR A 20 11.01 19.39 -4.07
N VAL A 21 11.37 18.10 -4.21
CA VAL A 21 12.65 17.68 -4.78
C VAL A 21 12.76 18.05 -6.26
N TYR A 22 11.68 17.89 -7.02
CA TYR A 22 11.64 18.25 -8.45
C TYR A 22 11.68 19.77 -8.66
N CYS A 23 10.80 20.52 -8.00
CA CYS A 23 10.72 21.97 -8.11
C CYS A 23 10.13 22.61 -6.84
N LYS A 24 11.02 23.22 -6.04
CA LYS A 24 10.68 23.96 -4.82
C LYS A 24 9.65 25.08 -5.05
N ARG A 25 9.72 25.75 -6.20
CA ARG A 25 8.79 26.84 -6.55
C ARG A 25 7.39 26.31 -6.85
N ALA A 26 7.29 25.23 -7.61
CA ALA A 26 6.00 24.57 -7.89
C ALA A 26 5.37 24.04 -6.60
N TRP A 27 6.17 23.40 -5.74
CA TRP A 27 5.73 22.96 -4.42
C TRP A 27 5.16 24.09 -3.55
N TRP A 28 5.86 25.24 -3.49
CA TRP A 28 5.39 26.38 -2.70
C TRP A 28 4.08 26.97 -3.25
N LEU A 29 3.95 27.06 -4.58
CA LEU A 29 2.73 27.52 -5.23
C LEU A 29 1.54 26.57 -4.97
N ASN A 30 1.77 25.27 -5.09
CA ASN A 30 0.77 24.24 -4.79
C ASN A 30 0.30 24.32 -3.32
N ARG A 31 1.24 24.43 -2.39
CA ARG A 31 0.95 24.57 -0.95
C ARG A 31 0.27 25.90 -0.60
N SER A 32 0.46 26.92 -1.42
CA SER A 32 -0.18 28.23 -1.26
C SER A 32 -1.62 28.31 -1.80
N ASN A 33 -2.16 27.18 -2.28
CA ASN A 33 -3.51 27.07 -2.85
C ASN A 33 -3.71 27.96 -4.10
N ILE A 34 -2.61 28.28 -4.79
CA ILE A 34 -2.61 28.94 -6.10
C ILE A 34 -2.52 27.81 -7.14
N THR A 35 -3.61 27.09 -7.32
CA THR A 35 -3.63 25.85 -8.11
C THR A 35 -3.88 26.15 -9.59
N SER A 36 -2.88 25.87 -10.41
CA SER A 36 -3.08 25.45 -11.80
C SER A 36 -3.05 23.92 -11.82
N VAL A 37 -4.20 23.27 -12.02
CA VAL A 37 -4.25 21.81 -12.15
C VAL A 37 -3.60 21.44 -13.48
N ASP A 38 -2.41 20.88 -13.42
CA ASP A 38 -1.74 20.31 -14.59
C ASP A 38 -2.41 18.96 -14.92
N LEU A 39 -3.29 18.98 -15.92
CA LEU A 39 -4.06 17.83 -16.38
C LEU A 39 -3.17 16.64 -16.81
N THR A 40 -1.94 16.91 -17.24
CA THR A 40 -0.95 15.91 -17.64
C THR A 40 -0.54 15.04 -16.45
N ARG A 41 -0.27 15.69 -15.31
CA ARG A 41 0.16 15.03 -14.07
C ARG A 41 -0.96 14.23 -13.40
N LEU A 42 -2.22 14.60 -13.67
CA LEU A 42 -3.39 13.86 -13.19
C LEU A 42 -3.49 12.48 -13.86
N ASN A 43 -3.19 12.39 -15.16
CA ASN A 43 -3.19 11.12 -15.89
C ASN A 43 -2.10 10.16 -15.38
N ASP A 44 -0.88 10.65 -15.18
CA ASP A 44 0.22 9.83 -14.62
C ASP A 44 -0.10 9.31 -13.22
N PHE A 45 -0.79 10.14 -12.41
CA PHE A 45 -1.21 9.75 -11.05
C PHE A 45 -2.30 8.67 -11.09
N VAL A 46 -3.29 8.82 -11.97
CA VAL A 46 -4.33 7.81 -12.18
C VAL A 46 -3.71 6.51 -12.69
N GLU A 47 -2.78 6.57 -13.64
CA GLU A 47 -2.07 5.40 -14.16
C GLU A 47 -1.26 4.70 -13.06
N GLY A 48 -0.46 5.43 -12.28
CA GLY A 48 0.28 4.89 -11.14
C GLY A 48 -0.63 4.22 -10.10
N ASN A 49 -1.80 4.80 -9.82
CA ASN A 49 -2.78 4.24 -8.90
C ASN A 49 -3.45 2.96 -9.45
N THR A 50 -3.67 2.88 -10.77
CA THR A 50 -4.18 1.65 -11.40
C THR A 50 -3.16 0.50 -11.37
N ILE A 51 -1.88 0.80 -11.49
CA ILE A 51 -0.81 -0.21 -11.39
C ILE A 51 -0.72 -0.73 -9.94
N HIS A 52 -0.77 0.15 -8.95
CA HIS A 52 -0.78 -0.22 -7.54
C HIS A 52 -1.99 -1.08 -7.17
N SER A 53 -3.19 -0.71 -7.61
CA SER A 53 -4.42 -1.47 -7.34
C SER A 53 -4.43 -2.85 -8.01
N LYS A 54 -3.94 -2.97 -9.25
CA LYS A 54 -3.81 -4.26 -9.95
C LYS A 54 -2.80 -5.20 -9.27
N LYS A 55 -1.66 -4.69 -8.81
CA LYS A 55 -0.67 -5.48 -8.05
C LYS A 55 -1.23 -5.96 -6.71
N PHE A 56 -1.97 -5.10 -6.00
CA PHE A 56 -2.62 -5.44 -4.74
C PHE A 56 -3.56 -6.65 -4.85
N ARG A 57 -4.28 -6.79 -5.98
CA ARG A 57 -5.18 -7.93 -6.21
C ARG A 57 -4.44 -9.26 -6.30
N LYS A 58 -3.29 -9.29 -6.99
CA LYS A 58 -2.47 -10.51 -7.13
C LYS A 58 -1.85 -10.91 -5.79
N THR A 59 -1.35 -9.93 -5.02
CA THR A 59 -0.77 -10.18 -3.70
C THR A 59 -1.81 -10.71 -2.70
N LYS A 60 -3.06 -10.20 -2.73
CA LYS A 60 -4.14 -10.73 -1.88
C LYS A 60 -4.44 -12.21 -2.14
N VAL A 61 -4.43 -12.64 -3.40
CA VAL A 61 -4.65 -14.06 -3.76
C VAL A 61 -3.48 -14.91 -3.28
N ALA A 62 -2.24 -14.46 -3.49
CA ALA A 62 -1.04 -15.17 -3.02
C ALA A 62 -1.03 -15.35 -1.49
N ILE A 63 -1.37 -14.30 -0.73
CA ILE A 63 -1.47 -14.35 0.73
C ILE A 63 -2.54 -15.36 1.17
N LYS A 64 -3.71 -15.37 0.52
CA LYS A 64 -4.77 -16.35 0.83
C LYS A 64 -4.31 -17.79 0.59
N MET A 65 -3.64 -18.06 -0.54
CA MET A 65 -3.11 -19.39 -0.83
C MET A 65 -2.03 -19.81 0.17
N GLN A 66 -1.22 -18.87 0.64
CA GLN A 66 -0.23 -19.14 1.67
C GLN A 66 -0.88 -19.59 3.00
N TYR A 67 -1.95 -18.92 3.44
CA TYR A 67 -2.69 -19.34 4.64
C TYR A 67 -3.34 -20.73 4.47
N VAL A 68 -3.91 -21.03 3.31
CA VAL A 68 -4.46 -22.36 3.02
C VAL A 68 -3.36 -23.42 3.09
N GLY A 69 -2.18 -23.14 2.52
CA GLY A 69 -1.03 -24.05 2.59
C GLY A 69 -0.59 -24.31 4.04
N PHE A 70 -0.46 -23.27 4.87
CA PHE A 70 -0.12 -23.44 6.28
C PHE A 70 -1.17 -24.24 7.04
N PHE A 71 -2.45 -24.02 6.77
CA PHE A 71 -3.52 -24.80 7.38
C PHE A 71 -3.40 -26.29 7.05
N CYS A 72 -3.18 -26.64 5.78
CA CYS A 72 -2.98 -28.03 5.35
C CYS A 72 -1.75 -28.70 6.01
N VAL A 73 -0.66 -27.96 6.18
CA VAL A 73 0.55 -28.48 6.84
C VAL A 73 0.29 -28.76 8.31
N ILE A 74 -0.32 -27.81 9.03
CA ILE A 74 -0.61 -27.95 10.47
C ILE A 74 -1.58 -29.11 10.70
N THR A 75 -2.63 -29.24 9.89
CA THR A 75 -3.59 -30.34 10.02
C THR A 75 -2.94 -31.69 9.70
N SER A 76 -2.11 -31.77 8.66
CA SER A 76 -1.39 -33.00 8.31
C SER A 76 -0.46 -33.46 9.44
N ILE A 77 0.32 -32.53 10.02
CA ILE A 77 1.20 -32.83 11.16
C ILE A 77 0.38 -33.30 12.36
N GLY A 78 -0.72 -32.61 12.69
CA GLY A 78 -1.59 -33.00 13.81
C GLY A 78 -2.18 -34.40 13.65
N VAL A 79 -2.65 -34.75 12.45
CA VAL A 79 -3.16 -36.09 12.15
C VAL A 79 -2.07 -37.14 12.26
N LEU A 80 -0.87 -36.88 11.72
CA LEU A 80 0.27 -37.79 11.82
C LEU A 80 0.65 -38.04 13.28
N MET A 81 0.76 -36.99 14.09
CA MET A 81 1.07 -37.11 15.52
C MET A 81 0.00 -37.91 16.26
N PHE A 82 -1.28 -37.69 15.94
CA PHE A 82 -2.38 -38.44 16.52
C PHE A 82 -2.29 -39.93 16.17
N LEU A 83 -2.08 -40.28 14.90
CA LEU A 83 -1.97 -41.66 14.45
C LEU A 83 -0.78 -42.39 15.09
N VAL A 84 0.40 -41.75 15.11
CA VAL A 84 1.60 -42.32 15.72
C VAL A 84 1.42 -42.49 17.24
N GLY A 85 0.83 -41.49 17.91
CA GLY A 85 0.55 -41.58 19.35
C GLY A 85 -0.49 -42.64 19.68
N PHE A 86 -1.50 -42.81 18.83
CA PHE A 86 -2.52 -43.84 18.98
C PHE A 86 -1.92 -45.24 18.86
N GLU A 87 -1.13 -45.50 17.81
CA GLU A 87 -0.41 -46.78 17.65
C GLU A 87 0.51 -47.06 18.84
N PHE A 88 1.29 -46.08 19.30
CA PHE A 88 2.22 -46.28 20.42
C PHE A 88 1.54 -46.55 21.77
N PHE A 89 0.32 -46.03 21.98
CA PHE A 89 -0.38 -46.20 23.25
C PHE A 89 -1.24 -47.48 23.31
N PHE A 90 -1.77 -47.93 22.17
CA PHE A 90 -2.71 -49.04 22.09
C PHE A 90 -2.10 -50.35 21.55
N ASN A 91 -0.85 -50.33 21.08
CA ASN A 91 -0.10 -51.50 20.58
C ASN A 91 1.13 -51.72 21.47
#